data_AF-A0A1Y0BFR4-F1
#
_entry.id   AF-A0A1Y0BFR4-F1
#
_cell.length_a   1.000
_cell.length_b   1.000
_cell.length_c   1.000
_cell.angle_alpha   90.00
_cell.angle_beta   90.00
_cell.angle_gamma   90.00
#
_symmetry.space_group_name_H-M   'P 1'
#
loop_
_entity.id
_entity.type
_entity.pdbx_description
1 polymer ?
#
loop_
_entity_poly.entity_id
_entity_poly.type
_entity_poly.pdbx_seq_one_letter_code
_entity_poly.pdbx_strand_id
1 'polypeptide(L)'
;MFAALVAETQQLDNQEKKIIDSVLKRFQSLTEKRNDVIHGTWFIGWANPSDTDFSVASGLKHHRSNKGASAKSFNFGAEEFQVLTQEAEALAAIFQRLHGCFVGGRSVSKNFKVADGGHVSVP
;
A
#
# COMPACT_ATOMS: atom_id res chain seq x y z
N MET A 1 0.82 14.70 -3.64
CA MET A 1 1.18 15.78 -2.70
C MET A 1 2.60 15.60 -2.14
N PHE A 2 2.94 14.45 -1.53
CA PHE A 2 4.29 14.19 -0.99
C PHE A 2 5.43 14.27 -2.03
N ALA A 3 5.26 13.65 -3.20
CA ALA A 3 6.26 13.67 -4.27
C ALA A 3 6.65 15.09 -4.72
N ALA A 4 5.64 15.96 -4.91
CA ALA A 4 5.84 17.34 -5.33
C ALA A 4 6.58 18.14 -4.25
N LEU A 5 6.18 18.00 -2.98
CA LEU A 5 6.88 18.65 -1.87
C LEU A 5 8.34 18.23 -1.80
N VAL A 6 8.63 16.94 -1.96
CA VAL A 6 10.00 16.43 -1.93
C VAL A 6 10.81 16.95 -3.13
N ALA A 7 10.22 17.00 -4.32
CA ALA A 7 10.90 17.54 -5.50
C ALA A 7 11.26 19.02 -5.36
N GLU A 8 10.42 19.82 -4.70
CA GLU A 8 10.66 21.25 -4.46
C GLU A 8 11.62 21.51 -3.29
N THR A 9 11.65 20.64 -2.27
CA THR A 9 12.42 20.87 -1.03
C THR A 9 13.76 20.14 -0.99
N GLN A 10 13.95 19.10 -1.80
CA GLN A 10 15.14 18.24 -1.76
C GLN A 10 15.84 18.23 -3.12
N GLN A 11 17.16 18.44 -3.12
CA GLN A 11 17.99 18.31 -4.32
C GLN A 11 18.35 16.84 -4.57
N LEU A 12 17.37 16.06 -5.03
CA LEU A 12 17.54 14.63 -5.21
C LEU A 12 18.27 14.27 -6.50
N ASP A 13 19.17 13.30 -6.41
CA ASP A 13 19.77 12.68 -7.58
C ASP A 13 18.80 11.71 -8.31
N ASN A 14 19.20 11.21 -9.48
CA ASN A 14 18.37 10.31 -10.28
C ASN A 14 18.08 8.96 -9.60
N GLN A 15 18.98 8.47 -8.76
CA GLN A 15 18.78 7.22 -8.01
C GLN A 15 17.81 7.44 -6.86
N GLU A 16 17.94 8.55 -6.13
CA GLU A 16 17.05 8.93 -5.04
C GLU A 16 15.62 9.16 -5.53
N LYS A 17 15.44 9.80 -6.70
CA LYS A 17 14.13 9.93 -7.36
C LYS A 17 13.50 8.57 -7.65
N LYS A 18 14.27 7.61 -8.19
CA LYS A 18 13.77 6.25 -8.45
C LYS A 18 13.34 5.52 -7.17
N ILE A 19 14.09 5.70 -6.09
CA ILE A 19 13.74 5.13 -4.77
C ILE A 19 12.39 5.69 -4.32
N ILE A 20 12.21 7.00 -4.36
CA ILE A 20 10.97 7.66 -3.92
C ILE A 20 9.80 7.25 -4.79
N ASP A 21 9.96 7.22 -6.11
CA ASP A 21 8.91 6.79 -7.04
C ASP A 21 8.47 5.35 -6.78
N SER A 22 9.42 4.45 -6.51
CA SER A 22 9.13 3.05 -6.16
C SER A 22 8.31 2.96 -4.87
N VAL A 23 8.72 3.67 -3.82
CA VAL A 23 8.03 3.70 -2.52
C VAL A 23 6.61 4.27 -2.66
N LEU A 24 6.44 5.35 -3.42
CA LEU A 24 5.13 5.97 -3.62
C LEU A 24 4.17 5.09 -4.42
N LYS A 25 4.67 4.38 -5.45
CA LYS A 25 3.87 3.40 -6.19
C LYS A 25 3.39 2.27 -5.29
N ARG A 26 4.25 1.76 -4.40
CA ARG A 26 3.87 0.75 -3.41
C ARG A 26 2.80 1.27 -2.44
N PHE A 27 2.98 2.48 -1.93
CA PHE A 27 2.00 3.11 -1.04
C PHE A 27 0.64 3.33 -1.72
N GLN A 28 0.64 3.77 -2.98
CA GLN A 28 -0.59 3.88 -3.77
C GLN A 28 -1.27 2.51 -3.94
N SER A 29 -0.50 1.48 -4.33
CA SER A 29 -1.04 0.13 -4.48
C SER A 29 -1.62 -0.42 -3.17
N LEU A 30 -0.93 -0.20 -2.04
CA LEU A 30 -1.44 -0.59 -0.72
C LEU A 30 -2.74 0.15 -0.39
N THR A 31 -2.82 1.44 -0.68
CA THR A 31 -4.03 2.26 -0.45
C THR A 31 -5.20 1.75 -1.28
N GLU A 32 -4.98 1.42 -2.54
CA GLU A 32 -5.99 0.84 -3.43
C GLU A 32 -6.49 -0.51 -2.89
N LYS A 33 -5.59 -1.40 -2.46
CA LYS A 33 -5.94 -2.70 -1.85
C LYS A 33 -6.70 -2.53 -0.53
N ARG A 34 -6.26 -1.63 0.34
CA ARG A 34 -6.96 -1.28 1.59
C ARG A 34 -8.36 -0.75 1.33
N ASN A 35 -8.55 0.03 0.26
CA ASN A 35 -9.86 0.51 -0.15
C ASN A 35 -10.74 -0.60 -0.71
N ASP A 36 -10.18 -1.57 -1.44
CA ASP A 36 -10.91 -2.77 -1.86
C ASP A 36 -11.41 -3.56 -0.65
N VAL A 37 -10.57 -3.75 0.36
CA VAL A 37 -10.98 -4.37 1.63
C VAL A 37 -12.10 -3.57 2.27
N ILE A 38 -11.88 -2.30 2.63
CA ILE A 38 -12.84 -1.55 3.45
C ILE A 38 -14.17 -1.31 2.74
N HIS A 39 -14.15 -1.02 1.44
CA HIS A 39 -15.38 -0.79 0.69
C HIS A 39 -16.02 -2.10 0.21
N GLY A 40 -15.24 -3.15 0.01
CA GLY A 40 -15.75 -4.47 -0.36
C GLY A 40 -16.38 -5.19 0.82
N THR A 41 -15.73 -5.14 1.99
CA THR A 41 -16.12 -5.88 3.20
C THR A 41 -16.94 -5.04 4.17
N TRP A 42 -17.55 -3.95 3.70
CA TRP A 42 -18.45 -3.09 4.51
C TRP A 42 -19.62 -3.89 5.13
N PHE A 43 -19.92 -5.07 4.62
CA PHE A 43 -20.99 -5.96 5.08
C PHE A 43 -20.51 -7.11 6.01
N ILE A 44 -19.28 -7.09 6.52
CA ILE A 44 -18.87 -7.99 7.62
C ILE A 44 -19.79 -7.72 8.82
N GLY A 45 -20.65 -8.69 9.16
CA GLY A 45 -21.62 -8.58 10.26
C GLY A 45 -23.06 -8.93 9.89
N TRP A 46 -23.37 -9.16 8.61
CA TRP A 46 -24.64 -9.76 8.17
C TRP A 46 -24.55 -11.29 8.26
N ALA A 47 -24.28 -11.79 9.46
CA ALA A 47 -24.32 -13.21 9.75
C ALA A 47 -25.77 -13.60 10.08
N ASN A 48 -26.29 -14.62 9.40
CA ASN A 48 -27.50 -15.28 9.87
C ASN A 48 -27.20 -15.98 11.20
N PRO A 49 -28.21 -16.21 12.06
CA PRO A 49 -28.01 -16.96 13.31
C PRO A 49 -27.43 -18.37 13.11
N SER A 50 -27.51 -18.91 11.90
CA SER A 50 -26.95 -20.20 11.48
C SER A 50 -25.50 -20.13 10.99
N ASP A 51 -24.93 -18.95 10.80
CA ASP A 51 -23.58 -18.81 10.26
C ASP A 51 -22.55 -19.10 11.35
N THR A 52 -21.79 -20.19 11.17
CA THR A 52 -20.77 -20.65 12.12
C THR A 52 -19.34 -20.50 11.60
N ASP A 53 -19.18 -20.18 10.32
CA ASP A 53 -17.87 -20.04 9.66
C ASP A 53 -17.58 -18.58 9.35
N PHE A 54 -16.50 -18.07 9.93
CA PHE A 54 -15.99 -16.70 9.77
C PHE A 54 -14.56 -16.69 9.22
N SER A 55 -14.13 -17.77 8.58
CA SER A 55 -12.79 -17.90 8.01
C SER A 55 -12.51 -16.93 6.86
N VAL A 56 -13.55 -16.37 6.24
CA VAL A 56 -13.46 -15.48 5.08
C VAL A 56 -14.34 -14.25 5.27
N ALA A 57 -13.78 -13.08 4.97
CA ALA A 57 -14.50 -11.84 4.81
C ALA A 57 -14.93 -11.66 3.35
N SER A 58 -16.17 -12.03 3.05
CA SER A 58 -16.79 -11.81 1.74
C SER A 58 -17.08 -10.32 1.52
N GLY A 59 -16.82 -9.85 0.30
CA GLY A 59 -17.05 -8.47 -0.07
C GLY A 59 -17.54 -8.28 -1.50
N LEU A 60 -18.26 -7.19 -1.74
CA LEU A 60 -18.78 -6.82 -3.04
C LEU A 60 -18.47 -5.34 -3.32
N LYS A 61 -17.77 -5.08 -4.42
CA LYS A 61 -17.49 -3.71 -4.87
C LYS A 61 -18.10 -3.47 -6.24
N HIS A 62 -18.94 -2.46 -6.34
CA HIS A 62 -19.41 -1.97 -7.64
C HIS A 62 -18.33 -1.15 -8.33
N HIS A 63 -18.12 -1.39 -9.62
CA HIS A 63 -17.20 -0.63 -10.45
C HIS A 63 -17.79 -0.41 -11.84
N ARG A 64 -17.26 0.58 -12.56
CA ARG A 64 -17.61 0.80 -13.96
C ARG A 64 -16.73 -0.08 -14.83
N SER A 65 -17.35 -0.85 -15.71
CA SER A 65 -16.70 -1.63 -16.76
C SER A 65 -17.04 -1.04 -18.13
N ASN A 66 -16.31 -1.44 -19.18
CA ASN A 66 -16.60 -1.03 -20.56
C ASN A 66 -18.00 -1.45 -21.05
N LYS A 67 -18.69 -2.33 -20.31
CA LYS A 67 -20.06 -2.79 -20.59
C LYS A 67 -21.11 -2.18 -19.65
N GLY A 68 -20.74 -1.18 -18.84
CA GLY A 68 -21.62 -0.55 -17.85
C GLY A 68 -21.27 -0.92 -16.40
N ALA A 69 -22.23 -0.78 -15.48
CA ALA A 69 -22.04 -1.12 -14.07
C ALA A 69 -21.78 -2.62 -13.89
N SER A 70 -20.72 -2.95 -13.15
CA SER A 70 -20.32 -4.32 -12.85
C SER A 70 -20.02 -4.45 -11.35
N ALA A 71 -20.08 -5.67 -10.83
CA ALA A 71 -19.74 -5.97 -9.45
C ALA A 71 -18.55 -6.93 -9.43
N LYS A 72 -17.57 -6.63 -8.57
CA LYS A 72 -16.43 -7.50 -8.29
C LYS A 72 -16.63 -8.07 -6.89
N SER A 73 -16.68 -9.39 -6.80
CA SER A 73 -16.71 -10.10 -5.52
C SER A 73 -15.29 -10.38 -5.05
N PHE A 74 -15.10 -10.32 -3.73
CA PHE A 74 -13.84 -10.60 -3.07
C PHE A 74 -14.11 -11.53 -1.89
N ASN A 75 -13.15 -12.41 -1.61
CA ASN A 75 -13.14 -13.26 -0.45
C ASN A 75 -11.76 -13.07 0.18
N PHE A 76 -11.69 -12.38 1.31
CA PHE A 76 -10.42 -12.15 2.01
C PHE A 76 -10.30 -13.12 3.18
N GLY A 77 -9.29 -13.98 3.15
CA GLY A 77 -8.88 -14.78 4.30
C GLY A 77 -7.90 -14.03 5.21
N ALA A 78 -7.55 -14.67 6.33
CA ALA A 78 -6.58 -14.12 7.29
C ALA A 78 -5.20 -13.86 6.66
N GLU A 79 -4.77 -14.70 5.73
CA GLU A 79 -3.48 -14.58 5.05
C GLU A 79 -3.39 -13.29 4.22
N GLU A 80 -4.47 -12.91 3.52
CA GLU A 80 -4.51 -11.68 2.72
C GLU A 80 -4.40 -10.44 3.61
N PHE A 81 -5.04 -10.44 4.78
CA PHE A 81 -4.88 -9.36 5.76
C PHE A 81 -3.46 -9.32 6.32
N GLN A 82 -2.85 -10.47 6.56
CA GLN A 82 -1.47 -10.55 7.03
C GLN A 82 -0.49 -9.96 6.01
N VAL A 83 -0.65 -10.28 4.72
CA VAL A 83 0.19 -9.71 3.64
C VAL A 83 0.03 -8.19 3.56
N LEU A 84 -1.20 -7.67 3.66
CA LEU A 84 -1.44 -6.22 3.64
C LEU A 84 -0.82 -5.53 4.86
N THR A 85 -0.90 -6.17 6.03
CA THR A 85 -0.33 -5.66 7.28
C THR A 85 1.19 -5.60 7.21
N GLN A 86 1.83 -6.67 6.75
CA GLN A 86 3.29 -6.72 6.55
C GLN A 86 3.78 -5.64 5.59
N GLU A 87 3.09 -5.41 4.46
CA GLU A 87 3.46 -4.34 3.53
C GLU A 87 3.24 -2.95 4.14
N ALA A 88 2.20 -2.76 4.95
CA ALA A 88 1.95 -1.50 5.66
C ALA A 88 3.07 -1.19 6.66
N GLU A 89 3.49 -2.18 7.45
CA GLU A 89 4.60 -2.06 8.40
C GLU A 89 5.93 -1.79 7.68
N ALA A 90 6.21 -2.52 6.59
CA ALA A 90 7.41 -2.32 5.79
C ALA A 90 7.46 -0.90 5.20
N LEU A 91 6.34 -0.40 4.64
CA LEU A 91 6.27 0.96 4.14
C LEU A 91 6.38 1.99 5.26
N ALA A 92 5.79 1.75 6.43
CA ALA A 92 5.92 2.65 7.58
C ALA A 92 7.40 2.83 7.99
N ALA A 93 8.16 1.73 8.07
CA ALA A 93 9.59 1.77 8.35
C ALA A 93 10.37 2.57 7.28
N ILE A 94 10.02 2.39 6.00
CA ILE A 94 10.62 3.14 4.89
C ILE A 94 10.32 4.65 5.02
N PHE A 95 9.07 5.04 5.26
CA PHE A 95 8.68 6.44 5.40
C PHE A 95 9.33 7.11 6.62
N GLN A 96 9.43 6.39 7.75
CA GLN A 96 10.18 6.87 8.91
C GLN A 96 11.66 7.11 8.58
N ARG A 97 12.27 6.19 7.81
CA ARG A 97 13.67 6.35 7.38
C ARG A 97 13.84 7.52 6.40
N LEU A 98 12.92 7.68 5.44
CA LEU A 98 12.91 8.81 4.50
C LEU A 98 12.80 10.14 5.24
N HIS A 99 11.91 10.21 6.23
CA HIS A 99 11.79 11.39 7.09
C HIS A 99 13.12 11.73 7.78
N GLY A 100 13.80 10.73 8.35
CA GLY A 100 15.13 10.90 8.93
C GLY A 100 16.19 11.36 7.93
N CYS A 101 16.12 10.91 6.68
CA CYS A 101 16.99 11.41 5.60
C CYS A 101 16.75 12.89 5.32
N PHE A 102 15.49 13.31 5.16
CA PHE A 102 15.15 14.70 4.81
C PHE A 102 15.44 15.67 5.95
N VAL A 103 15.06 15.34 7.20
CA VAL A 103 15.33 16.20 8.36
C VAL A 103 16.83 16.25 8.68
N GLY A 104 17.53 15.13 8.54
CA GLY A 104 18.95 15.02 8.85
C GLY A 104 19.90 15.42 7.73
N GLY A 105 19.40 15.86 6.55
CA GLY A 105 20.21 16.15 5.37
C GLY A 105 21.06 14.96 4.90
N ARG A 106 20.58 13.73 5.10
CA ARG A 106 21.31 12.50 4.73
C ARG A 106 20.86 12.03 3.36
N SER A 107 21.81 11.61 2.53
CA SER A 107 21.51 11.04 1.20
C SER A 107 20.62 9.81 1.31
N VAL A 108 19.55 9.78 0.51
CA VAL A 108 18.59 8.68 0.47
C VAL A 108 19.25 7.43 -0.15
N SER A 109 20.07 7.59 -1.19
CA SER A 109 20.69 6.46 -1.90
C SER A 109 21.60 5.59 -1.01
N LYS A 110 22.20 6.18 0.03
CA LYS A 110 23.05 5.46 1.02
C LYS A 110 22.26 4.81 2.17
N ASN A 111 20.97 5.10 2.28
CA ASN A 111 20.14 4.71 3.43
C ASN A 111 19.06 3.70 3.09
N PHE A 112 19.03 3.20 1.85
CA PHE A 112 18.09 2.21 1.36
C PHE A 112 18.77 1.15 0.51
N LYS A 113 18.27 -0.07 0.57
CA LYS A 113 18.64 -1.16 -0.33
C LYS A 113 17.63 -1.22 -1.47
N VAL A 114 18.12 -1.32 -2.70
CA VAL A 114 17.28 -1.52 -3.89
C VAL A 114 17.61 -2.90 -4.45
N ALA A 115 16.64 -3.81 -4.36
CA ALA A 115 16.77 -5.15 -4.92
C ALA A 115 16.49 -5.16 -6.44
N ASP A 116 16.82 -6.28 -7.08
CA ASP A 116 16.49 -6.52 -8.49
C ASP A 116 14.98 -6.37 -8.70
N GLY A 117 14.58 -5.60 -9.73
CA GLY A 117 13.19 -5.22 -9.95
C GLY A 117 12.74 -3.93 -9.24
N GLY A 118 13.63 -3.22 -8.54
CA GLY A 118 13.35 -1.90 -7.98
C GLY A 118 12.63 -1.91 -6.63
N HIS A 119 12.58 -3.07 -5.95
CA HIS A 119 12.02 -3.16 -4.61
C HIS A 119 12.95 -2.48 -3.59
N VAL A 120 12.39 -1.55 -2.81
CA VAL A 120 13.13 -0.73 -1.84
C VAL A 120 12.92 -1.26 -0.42
N SER A 121 13.99 -1.40 0.36
CA SER A 121 13.90 -1.74 1.78
C SER A 121 14.89 -0.93 2.63
N VAL A 122 14.59 -0.84 3.94
CA VAL A 122 15.53 -0.28 4.93
C VAL A 122 16.68 -1.30 5.12
N PRO A 123 17.94 -0.85 5.31
CA PRO A 123 19.11 -1.71 5.49
C PRO A 123 18.99 -2.74 6.62
#